data_AF-F4XUP9-F1
#
_entry.id   AF-F4XUP9-F1
#
_cell.length_a   1.000
_cell.length_b   1.000
_cell.length_c   1.000
_cell.angle_alpha   90.00
_cell.angle_beta   90.00
_cell.angle_gamma   90.00
#
_symmetry.space_group_name_H-M   'P 1'
#
loop_
_entity.id
_entity.type
_entity.pdbx_description
1 polymer ?
#
loop_
_entity_poly.entity_id
_entity_poly.type
_entity_poly.pdbx_seq_one_letter_code
_entity_poly.pdbx_strand_id
1 'polypeptide(L)'
;MKGAIRDSLQKWANWTGSVVSEIQPSYTSQIDSVTGTLLGVRKGDSFIRFNGVVLQADHNAALNILARGTDKEISRFMTRVEVQAVLLRRTARFLEDMDLSLANAVELGWLDPKHELCSIF
;
A
#
# COMPACT_ATOMS: atom_id res chain seq x y z
N MET A 1 -16.71 -19.75 -2.37
CA MET A 1 -15.43 -20.48 -2.50
C MET A 1 -14.33 -19.45 -2.73
N LYS A 2 -13.28 -19.40 -1.89
CA LYS A 2 -12.14 -18.51 -2.16
C LYS A 2 -11.45 -18.98 -3.44
N GLY A 3 -11.05 -18.05 -4.32
CA GLY A 3 -10.35 -18.36 -5.57
C GLY A 3 -11.22 -18.38 -6.83
N ALA A 4 -12.56 -18.42 -6.74
CA ALA A 4 -13.42 -18.51 -7.93
C ALA A 4 -13.25 -17.34 -8.92
N ILE A 5 -13.04 -16.12 -8.42
CA ILE A 5 -12.76 -14.94 -9.26
C ILE A 5 -11.40 -15.09 -9.95
N ARG A 6 -10.36 -15.53 -9.22
CA ARG A 6 -9.04 -15.79 -9.80
C ARG A 6 -9.12 -16.82 -10.92
N ASP A 7 -9.81 -17.93 -10.68
CA ASP A 7 -9.91 -19.02 -11.67
C ASP A 7 -10.68 -18.56 -12.91
N SER A 8 -11.71 -17.72 -12.72
CA SER A 8 -12.43 -17.07 -13.82
C SER A 8 -11.54 -16.12 -14.60
N LEU A 9 -10.77 -15.25 -13.93
CA LEU A 9 -9.80 -14.36 -14.56
C LEU A 9 -8.74 -15.13 -15.34
N GLN A 10 -8.21 -16.22 -14.77
CA GLN A 10 -7.21 -17.06 -15.43
C GLN A 10 -7.77 -17.73 -16.69
N LYS A 11 -9.01 -18.22 -16.65
CA LYS A 11 -9.68 -18.79 -17.83
C LYS A 11 -9.72 -17.78 -18.98
N TRP A 12 -10.16 -16.56 -18.71
CA TRP A 12 -10.26 -15.51 -19.73
C TRP A 12 -8.89 -15.00 -20.20
N ALA A 13 -7.91 -14.94 -19.31
CA ALA A 13 -6.54 -14.59 -19.66
C ALA A 13 -5.95 -15.59 -20.66
N ASN A 14 -6.14 -16.89 -20.41
CA ASN A 14 -5.72 -17.95 -21.33
C ASN A 14 -6.39 -17.82 -22.71
N TRP A 15 -7.65 -17.40 -22.76
CA TRP A 15 -8.40 -17.24 -24.01
C TRP A 15 -7.97 -16.02 -24.83
N THR A 16 -7.51 -14.96 -24.17
CA THR A 16 -7.17 -13.67 -24.81
C THR A 16 -5.68 -13.47 -25.03
N GLY A 17 -4.84 -14.38 -24.52
CA GLY A 17 -3.38 -14.17 -24.47
C GLY A 17 -2.95 -13.13 -23.43
N SER A 18 -3.83 -12.78 -22.49
CA SER A 18 -3.49 -11.86 -21.39
C SER A 18 -2.73 -12.59 -20.29
N VAL A 19 -2.03 -11.82 -19.45
CA VAL A 19 -1.31 -12.34 -18.28
C VAL A 19 -1.99 -11.87 -16.99
N VAL A 20 -2.20 -12.78 -16.05
CA VAL A 20 -2.66 -12.48 -14.69
C VAL A 20 -1.52 -12.75 -13.73
N SER A 21 -1.15 -11.72 -12.97
CA SER A 21 -0.12 -11.80 -11.94
C SER A 21 -0.73 -11.56 -10.57
N GLU A 22 -0.39 -12.40 -9.59
CA GLU A 22 -0.73 -12.16 -8.20
C GLU A 22 0.37 -11.37 -7.49
N ILE A 23 -0.03 -10.46 -6.61
CA ILE A 23 0.86 -9.60 -5.82
C ILE A 23 0.68 -9.85 -4.33
N GLN A 24 1.54 -9.28 -3.49
CA GLN A 24 1.34 -9.25 -2.04
C GLN A 24 0.34 -8.12 -1.69
N PRO A 25 -0.90 -8.43 -1.25
CA PRO A 25 -1.97 -7.43 -1.10
C PRO A 25 -1.87 -6.57 0.16
N SER A 26 -0.98 -6.90 1.08
CA SER A 26 -0.86 -6.21 2.37
C SER A 26 -0.70 -4.69 2.21
N TYR A 27 -1.49 -3.94 2.98
CA TYR A 27 -1.51 -2.47 3.04
C TYR A 27 -1.89 -1.71 1.76
N THR A 28 -2.26 -2.39 0.67
CA THR A 28 -2.61 -1.72 -0.61
C THR A 28 -3.76 -0.71 -0.50
N SER A 29 -4.65 -0.84 0.47
CA SER A 29 -5.72 0.14 0.76
C SER A 29 -5.37 1.20 1.81
N GLN A 30 -4.17 1.12 2.41
CA GLN A 30 -3.69 1.97 3.50
C GLN A 30 -2.52 2.88 3.08
N ILE A 31 -1.95 2.66 1.90
CA ILE A 31 -0.84 3.44 1.32
C ILE A 31 -1.42 4.55 0.44
N ASP A 32 -0.80 5.73 0.42
CA ASP A 32 -1.07 6.77 -0.57
C ASP A 32 -0.46 6.37 -1.92
N SER A 33 -1.29 6.11 -2.93
CA SER A 33 -0.84 5.71 -4.27
C SER A 33 -0.01 6.75 -5.00
N VAL A 34 -0.07 8.03 -4.60
CA VAL A 34 0.71 9.10 -5.22
C VAL A 34 2.16 9.11 -4.71
N THR A 35 2.37 8.78 -3.44
CA THR A 35 3.70 8.86 -2.80
C THR A 35 4.30 7.49 -2.49
N GLY A 36 3.48 6.44 -2.46
CA GLY A 36 3.89 5.10 -2.05
C GLY A 36 4.16 4.95 -0.54
N THR A 37 3.72 5.92 0.28
CA THR A 37 3.97 5.97 1.73
C THR A 37 2.75 5.57 2.56
N LEU A 38 2.96 5.32 3.85
CA LEU A 38 1.88 5.07 4.83
C LEU A 38 1.21 6.36 5.34
N LEU A 39 1.47 7.50 4.68
CA LEU A 39 0.92 8.78 5.08
C LEU A 39 -0.49 8.96 4.52
N GLY A 40 -1.45 9.24 5.40
CA GLY A 40 -2.86 9.35 5.09
C GLY A 40 -3.70 8.24 5.70
N VAL A 41 -5.02 8.34 5.52
CA VAL A 41 -5.98 7.45 6.17
C VAL A 41 -7.18 7.17 5.27
N ARG A 42 -7.54 5.88 5.18
CA ARG A 42 -8.82 5.48 4.57
C ARG A 42 -9.97 5.70 5.56
N LYS A 43 -11.01 6.40 5.11
CA LYS A 43 -12.28 6.57 5.81
C LYS A 43 -13.43 6.26 4.84
N GLY A 44 -14.00 5.06 4.95
CA GLY A 44 -15.03 4.57 4.02
C GLY A 44 -14.52 4.52 2.57
N ASP A 45 -15.21 5.24 1.69
CA ASP A 45 -14.92 5.35 0.25
C ASP A 45 -13.88 6.42 -0.09
N SER A 46 -13.33 7.09 0.92
CA SER A 46 -12.32 8.13 0.78
C SER A 46 -10.97 7.68 1.34
N PHE A 47 -9.90 8.06 0.66
CA PHE A 47 -8.54 8.04 1.19
C PHE A 47 -8.07 9.49 1.33
N ILE A 48 -7.87 9.95 2.57
CA ILE A 48 -7.44 11.31 2.89
C ILE A 48 -5.92 11.29 3.00
N ARG A 49 -5.23 11.95 2.08
CA ARG A 49 -3.77 12.06 2.06
C ARG A 49 -3.28 12.99 3.17
N PHE A 50 -1.99 12.93 3.52
CA PHE A 50 -1.39 13.78 4.56
C PHE A 50 -1.49 15.28 4.26
N ASN A 51 -1.52 15.65 2.98
CA ASN A 51 -1.70 17.03 2.54
C ASN A 51 -3.18 17.48 2.44
N GLY A 52 -4.11 16.65 2.93
CA GLY A 52 -5.55 16.93 2.93
C GLY A 52 -6.29 16.63 1.63
N VAL A 53 -5.60 16.28 0.55
CA VAL A 53 -6.25 15.88 -0.72
C VAL A 53 -6.96 14.54 -0.51
N VAL A 54 -8.19 14.44 -1.03
CA VAL A 54 -9.02 13.24 -0.92
C VAL A 54 -9.05 12.48 -2.24
N LEU A 55 -8.77 11.19 -2.20
CA LEU A 55 -8.90 10.25 -3.31
C LEU A 55 -10.07 9.29 -3.06
N GLN A 56 -10.64 8.72 -4.13
CA GLN A 56 -11.54 7.58 -3.97
C GLN A 56 -10.72 6.36 -3.51
N ALA A 57 -11.16 5.70 -2.44
CA ALA A 57 -10.36 4.71 -1.73
C ALA A 57 -10.02 3.47 -2.58
N ASP A 58 -10.94 3.00 -3.40
CA ASP A 58 -10.72 1.81 -4.22
C ASP A 58 -9.86 2.13 -5.45
N HIS A 59 -9.97 3.33 -6.02
CA HIS A 59 -9.07 3.84 -7.04
C HIS A 59 -7.64 3.93 -6.51
N ASN A 60 -7.46 4.51 -5.32
CA ASN A 60 -6.17 4.53 -4.63
C ASN A 60 -5.62 3.11 -4.41
N ALA A 61 -6.45 2.18 -3.94
CA ALA A 61 -6.05 0.79 -3.74
C ALA A 61 -5.67 0.08 -5.05
N ALA A 62 -6.40 0.33 -6.15
CA ALA A 62 -6.11 -0.23 -7.45
C ALA A 62 -4.76 0.25 -8.00
N LEU A 63 -4.45 1.55 -7.84
CA LEU A 63 -3.15 2.11 -8.22
C LEU A 63 -2.01 1.50 -7.38
N ASN A 64 -2.22 1.29 -6.08
CA ASN A 64 -1.24 0.58 -5.25
C ASN A 64 -1.03 -0.87 -5.69
N ILE A 65 -2.09 -1.59 -6.09
CA ILE A 65 -1.98 -2.94 -6.64
C ILE A 65 -1.16 -2.93 -7.94
N LEU A 66 -1.43 -1.96 -8.84
CA LEU A 66 -0.68 -1.80 -10.08
C LEU A 66 0.81 -1.55 -9.80
N ALA A 67 1.13 -0.59 -8.92
CA ALA A 67 2.50 -0.28 -8.55
C ALA A 67 3.22 -1.47 -7.90
N ARG A 68 2.49 -2.28 -7.09
CA ARG A 68 3.03 -3.50 -6.48
C ARG A 68 3.47 -4.53 -7.50
N GLY A 69 2.84 -4.57 -8.68
CA GLY A 69 3.19 -5.50 -9.76
C GLY A 69 4.62 -5.35 -10.27
N THR A 70 5.23 -4.18 -10.11
CA THR A 70 6.61 -3.87 -10.52
C THR A 70 7.54 -3.58 -9.35
N ASP A 71 7.10 -3.83 -8.12
CA ASP A 71 7.86 -3.54 -6.91
C ASP A 71 9.03 -4.51 -6.74
N LYS A 72 10.24 -3.97 -6.55
CA LYS A 72 11.47 -4.75 -6.39
C LYS A 72 11.80 -5.09 -4.94
N GLU A 73 11.21 -4.41 -3.98
CA GLU A 73 11.47 -4.62 -2.55
C GLU A 73 10.38 -5.46 -1.89
N ILE A 74 9.15 -5.46 -2.44
CA ILE A 74 8.04 -6.23 -1.91
C ILE A 74 7.67 -7.35 -2.88
N SER A 75 8.11 -8.57 -2.56
CA SER A 75 7.73 -9.76 -3.30
C SER A 75 6.37 -10.32 -2.85
N ARG A 76 5.74 -11.13 -3.71
CA ARG A 76 4.47 -11.82 -3.44
C ARG A 76 4.47 -12.62 -2.13
N PHE A 77 5.61 -13.20 -1.76
CA PHE A 77 5.70 -14.18 -0.67
C PHE A 77 6.07 -13.57 0.69
N MET A 78 6.36 -12.27 0.74
CA MET A 78 6.65 -11.59 2.00
C MET A 78 5.44 -11.63 2.93
N THR A 79 5.71 -11.78 4.22
CA THR A 79 4.72 -11.67 5.27
C THR A 79 4.24 -10.23 5.41
N ARG A 80 3.09 -10.05 6.05
CA ARG A 80 2.56 -8.71 6.35
C ARG A 80 3.57 -7.84 7.12
N VAL A 81 4.33 -8.43 8.04
CA VAL A 81 5.31 -7.69 8.86
C VAL A 81 6.49 -7.21 8.03
N GLU A 82 7.03 -8.05 7.14
CA GLU A 82 8.11 -7.66 6.24
C GLU A 82 7.67 -6.56 5.27
N VAL A 83 6.44 -6.64 4.74
CA VAL A 83 5.84 -5.59 3.89
C VAL A 83 5.77 -4.27 4.67
N GLN A 84 5.30 -4.30 5.90
CA GLN A 84 5.20 -3.12 6.74
C GLN A 84 6.56 -2.47 6.98
N ALA A 85 7.60 -3.26 7.25
CA ALA A 85 8.95 -2.76 7.44
C ALA A 85 9.49 -2.03 6.18
N VAL A 86 9.24 -2.57 4.98
CA VAL A 86 9.58 -1.87 3.73
C VAL A 86 8.82 -0.55 3.60
N LEU A 87 7.51 -0.54 3.87
CA LEU A 87 6.69 0.66 3.75
C LEU A 87 7.05 1.74 4.77
N LEU A 88 7.40 1.36 6.00
CA LEU A 88 7.92 2.28 7.02
C LEU A 88 9.24 2.91 6.58
N ARG A 89 10.18 2.12 6.03
CA ARG A 89 11.44 2.65 5.50
C ARG A 89 11.21 3.63 4.34
N ARG A 90 10.29 3.32 3.42
CA ARG A 90 9.93 4.25 2.34
C ARG A 90 9.32 5.54 2.86
N THR A 91 8.44 5.42 3.87
CA THR A 91 7.79 6.56 4.51
C THR A 91 8.82 7.43 5.24
N ALA A 92 9.77 6.83 5.96
CA ALA A 92 10.85 7.56 6.62
C ALA A 92 11.69 8.37 5.61
N ARG A 93 12.12 7.74 4.50
CA ARG A 93 12.89 8.44 3.45
C ARG A 93 12.12 9.60 2.83
N PHE A 94 10.82 9.44 2.60
CA PHE A 94 9.97 10.52 2.09
C PHE A 94 9.85 11.68 3.08
N LEU A 95 9.79 11.39 4.38
CA LEU A 95 9.74 12.41 5.43
C LEU A 95 11.08 13.10 5.64
N GLU A 96 12.20 12.39 5.46
CA GLU A 96 13.56 12.95 5.50
C GLU A 96 13.71 14.09 4.47
N ASP A 97 13.15 13.93 3.27
CA ASP A 97 13.12 14.99 2.24
C ASP A 97 12.30 16.24 2.66
N MET A 98 11.50 16.12 3.73
CA MET A 98 10.71 17.19 4.34
C MET A 98 11.29 17.68 5.69
N ASP A 99 12.49 17.22 6.08
CA ASP A 99 13.09 17.46 7.40
C ASP A 99 12.21 16.96 8.57
N LEU A 100 11.49 15.85 8.37
CA LEU A 100 10.58 15.26 9.36
C LEU A 100 10.94 13.81 9.69
N SER A 101 10.58 13.37 10.89
CA SER A 101 10.68 11.98 11.33
C SER A 101 9.31 11.27 11.32
N LEU A 102 9.31 9.93 11.43
CA LEU A 102 8.08 9.16 11.62
C LEU A 102 7.30 9.62 12.86
N ALA A 103 7.99 9.96 13.95
CA ALA A 103 7.37 10.48 15.16
C ALA A 103 6.65 11.81 14.89
N ASN A 104 7.26 12.72 14.11
CA ASN A 104 6.59 13.95 13.72
C ASN A 104 5.35 13.67 12.86
N ALA A 105 5.41 12.69 11.94
CA ALA A 105 4.24 12.31 11.16
C ALA A 105 3.09 11.75 12.01
N VAL A 106 3.40 11.07 13.13
CA VAL A 106 2.38 10.64 14.10
C VAL A 106 1.80 11.82 14.88
N GLU A 107 2.65 12.74 15.37
CA GLU A 107 2.20 13.96 16.05
C GLU A 107 1.30 14.83 15.17
N LEU A 108 1.60 14.90 13.88
CA LEU A 108 0.80 15.63 12.87
C LEU A 108 -0.47 14.86 12.45
N GLY A 109 -0.67 13.63 12.90
CA GLY A 109 -1.80 12.79 12.54
C GLY A 109 -1.78 12.26 11.10
N TRP A 110 -0.61 12.28 10.46
CA TRP A 110 -0.40 11.81 9.09
C TRP A 110 -0.15 10.31 9.02
N LEU A 111 0.52 9.76 10.03
CA LEU A 111 0.80 8.33 10.17
C LEU A 111 -0.04 7.74 11.31
N ASP A 112 -0.68 6.60 11.06
CA ASP A 112 -1.43 5.89 12.10
C ASP A 112 -0.45 5.23 13.10
N PRO A 113 -0.55 5.51 14.42
CA PRO A 113 0.35 4.96 15.44
C PRO A 113 0.42 3.44 15.49
N LYS A 114 -0.61 2.74 14.96
CA LYS A 114 -0.58 1.27 14.85
C LYS A 114 0.61 0.78 14.00
N HIS A 115 1.16 1.64 13.15
CA HIS A 115 2.30 1.30 12.33
C HIS A 115 3.63 1.38 13.10
N GLU A 116 3.71 2.14 14.18
CA GLU A 116 4.88 2.21 15.08
C GLU A 116 4.98 0.97 15.98
N LEU A 117 3.84 0.38 16.36
CA LEU A 117 3.76 -0.73 17.32
C LEU A 117 4.11 -2.11 16.74
N CYS A 118 4.40 -2.23 15.44
CA CYS A 118 5.08 -3.41 14.88
C CYS A 118 6.60 -3.21 15.01
N SER A 119 7.06 -3.14 16.25
CA SER A 119 8.46 -3.11 16.63
C SER A 119 9.15 -4.42 16.23
N ILE A 120 9.70 -4.44 15.02
CA ILE A 120 10.93 -5.17 14.70
C ILE A 120 11.94 -4.11 14.25
N PHE A 121 12.40 -3.32 15.21
CA PHE A 121 13.68 -2.64 15.21
C PHE A 121 14.24 -2.74 16.63
#